data_AF-A0AB38XV30-F1
#
_entry.id   AF-A0AB38XV30-F1
#
_cell.length_a   1.000
_cell.length_b   1.000
_cell.length_c   1.000
_cell.angle_alpha   90.00
_cell.angle_beta   90.00
_cell.angle_gamma   90.00
#
_symmetry.space_group_name_H-M   'P 1'
#
loop_
_entity.id
_entity.type
_entity.pdbx_description
1 polymer ?
#
loop_
_entity_poly.entity_id
_entity_poly.type
_entity_poly.pdbx_seq_one_letter_code
_entity_poly.pdbx_strand_id
1 'polypeptide(L)'
;MSPTFTPAKFDDSSLYRFAKFPWPEPAPSKDEVRRHSWGMTYKHNKAFATPLGVENINARAVKYYKASLEQNWGVTGAQEAHQVIDALLEGNQHVENDLLLPLAYAVKDISENELEAEMEERIEFLKDFFVVQGVDPRGAEHKFRYLVRMLRSENFAKAAAPALPATTRAWDIIRIHSVGGAATELGWISPEEFLQISDKAVAALQRYFVSWADVAASFWWGRMIWASDGEPDVAAAMKDQSQRLTELLAHSDSPWVRVPLHDIVAEEPFSSLDGLH
;
A
#
# COMPACT_ATOMS: atom_id res chain seq x y z
N MET A 1 -18.57 27.92 12.83
CA MET A 1 -17.18 28.31 13.15
C MET A 1 -16.35 27.05 12.98
N SER A 2 -15.48 26.99 11.98
CA SER A 2 -14.56 25.84 11.84
C SER A 2 -13.61 25.85 13.03
N PRO A 3 -13.47 24.75 13.78
CA PRO A 3 -12.51 24.70 14.87
C PRO A 3 -11.12 24.95 14.27
N THR A 4 -10.46 26.01 14.73
CA THR A 4 -9.08 26.31 14.37
C THR A 4 -8.22 25.17 14.91
N PHE A 5 -7.89 24.26 14.00
CA PHE A 5 -7.04 23.10 14.24
C PHE A 5 -5.69 23.61 14.76
N THR A 6 -5.39 23.33 16.03
CA THR A 6 -4.02 23.43 16.52
C THR A 6 -3.48 22.01 16.40
N PRO A 7 -2.59 21.72 15.43
CA PRO A 7 -1.98 20.40 15.35
C PRO A 7 -1.36 20.06 16.71
N ALA A 8 -1.41 18.79 17.10
CA ALA A 8 -0.61 18.32 18.23
C ALA A 8 0.83 18.88 18.08
N LYS A 9 1.42 19.42 19.16
CA LYS A 9 2.79 19.93 19.07
C LYS A 9 3.71 18.72 18.90
N PHE A 10 4.07 18.45 17.66
CA PHE A 10 5.00 17.39 17.30
C PHE A 10 6.41 17.80 17.78
N ASP A 11 6.86 17.20 18.88
CA ASP A 11 8.20 17.43 19.43
C ASP A 11 9.25 16.75 18.54
N ASP A 12 10.24 17.52 18.05
CA ASP A 12 11.37 16.98 17.26
C ASP A 12 12.65 16.88 18.11
N SER A 13 12.50 16.70 19.42
CA SER A 13 13.62 16.42 20.32
C SER A 13 14.37 15.14 19.92
N SER A 14 15.66 15.08 20.27
CA SER A 14 16.51 13.92 19.96
C SER A 14 15.95 12.60 20.52
N LEU A 15 15.29 12.64 21.68
CA LEU A 15 14.59 11.49 22.27
C LEU A 15 13.46 10.98 21.37
N TYR A 16 12.68 11.89 20.77
CA TYR A 16 11.62 11.57 19.83
C TYR A 16 12.15 10.92 18.54
N ARG A 17 13.35 11.32 18.09
CA ARG A 17 14.03 10.75 16.91
C ARG A 17 14.53 9.30 17.10
N PHE A 18 14.76 8.86 18.34
CA PHE A 18 15.23 7.50 18.64
C PHE A 18 14.10 6.50 18.89
N ALA A 19 12.93 6.98 19.30
CA ALA A 19 11.76 6.13 19.44
C ALA A 19 11.31 5.61 18.06
N LYS A 20 10.88 4.35 18.03
CA LYS A 20 10.47 3.69 16.78
C LYS A 20 9.15 4.25 16.25
N PHE A 21 8.20 4.53 17.15
CA PHE A 21 6.91 5.14 16.88
C PHE A 21 6.56 6.15 17.99
N PRO A 22 7.18 7.33 18.00
CA PRO A 22 6.90 8.33 19.02
C PRO A 22 5.48 8.91 18.85
N TRP A 23 4.82 9.15 19.97
CA TRP A 23 3.46 9.70 20.03
C TRP A 23 3.50 11.13 20.57
N PRO A 24 2.84 12.09 19.91
CA PRO A 24 2.86 13.48 20.35
C PRO A 24 1.93 13.66 21.54
N GLU A 25 2.22 14.68 22.35
CA GLU A 25 1.39 15.09 23.49
C GLU A 25 0.82 16.50 23.25
N PRO A 26 -0.52 16.68 23.34
CA PRO A 26 -1.52 15.67 23.64
C PRO A 26 -1.68 14.63 22.52
N ALA A 27 -2.15 13.43 22.89
CA ALA A 27 -2.39 12.36 21.93
C ALA A 27 -3.31 12.82 20.78
N PRO A 28 -2.97 12.49 19.52
CA PRO A 28 -3.75 12.89 18.36
C PRO A 28 -5.06 12.09 18.29
N SER A 29 -6.04 12.62 17.57
CA SER A 29 -7.26 11.89 17.23
C SER A 29 -6.95 10.65 16.37
N LYS A 30 -7.86 9.67 16.36
CA LYS A 30 -7.70 8.45 15.55
C LYS A 30 -7.57 8.77 14.06
N ASP A 31 -8.31 9.77 13.57
CA ASP A 31 -8.27 10.16 12.16
C ASP A 31 -6.93 10.79 11.79
N GLU A 32 -6.36 11.63 12.66
CA GLU A 32 -5.00 12.13 12.47
C GLU A 32 -3.98 10.98 12.43
N VAL A 33 -4.10 10.00 13.33
CA VAL A 33 -3.20 8.83 13.30
C VAL A 33 -3.30 8.09 11.97
N ARG A 34 -4.51 7.81 11.46
CA ARG A 34 -4.70 7.16 10.15
C ARG A 34 -4.10 7.99 9.03
N ARG A 35 -4.43 9.28 8.99
CA ARG A 35 -3.93 10.26 7.99
C ARG A 35 -2.41 10.34 7.95
N HIS A 36 -1.74 10.22 9.09
CA HIS A 36 -0.29 10.32 9.17
C HIS A 36 0.45 8.97 9.08
N SER A 37 -0.27 7.83 9.11
CA SER A 37 0.36 6.51 9.17
C SER A 37 0.05 5.55 8.01
N TRP A 38 -0.91 5.84 7.13
CA TRP A 38 -1.30 4.94 6.04
C TRP A 38 -0.13 4.58 5.08
N GLY A 39 0.78 5.53 4.83
CA GLY A 39 1.92 5.38 3.91
C GLY A 39 3.23 4.98 4.58
N MET A 40 3.20 4.47 5.82
CA MET A 40 4.41 4.24 6.61
C MET A 40 5.39 3.24 6.02
N THR A 41 5.01 2.41 5.05
CA THR A 41 5.96 1.55 4.33
C THR A 41 7.05 2.39 3.63
N TYR A 42 6.70 3.57 3.10
CA TYR A 42 7.61 4.47 2.39
C TYR A 42 8.10 5.68 3.20
N LYS A 43 7.65 5.84 4.44
CA LYS A 43 8.10 6.97 5.28
C LYS A 43 9.53 6.71 5.81
N HIS A 44 10.51 7.47 5.31
CA HIS A 44 11.91 7.30 5.70
C HIS A 44 12.19 7.71 7.15
N ASN A 45 11.45 8.69 7.68
CA ASN A 45 11.41 8.93 9.12
C ASN A 45 10.51 7.88 9.78
N LYS A 46 11.02 7.17 10.79
CA LYS A 46 10.29 6.08 11.45
C LYS A 46 9.03 6.58 12.19
N ALA A 47 8.98 7.86 12.55
CA ALA A 47 7.83 8.43 13.22
C ALA A 47 6.71 8.82 12.23
N PHE A 48 5.51 8.27 12.45
CA PHE A 48 4.30 8.73 11.75
C PHE A 48 4.00 10.20 12.05
N ALA A 49 4.35 10.65 13.25
CA ALA A 49 4.13 12.00 13.75
C ALA A 49 5.03 13.08 13.13
N THR A 50 6.08 12.74 12.39
CA THR A 50 6.95 13.75 11.76
C THR A 50 6.18 14.52 10.68
N PRO A 51 6.08 15.86 10.79
CA PRO A 51 5.54 16.70 9.73
C PRO A 51 6.40 16.61 8.47
N LEU A 52 5.77 16.57 7.29
CA LEU A 52 6.46 16.58 6.00
C LEU A 52 6.54 18.02 5.49
N GLY A 53 7.66 18.39 4.86
CA GLY A 53 7.80 19.68 4.17
C GLY A 53 7.83 20.93 5.06
N VAL A 54 7.88 20.77 6.40
CA VAL A 54 7.97 21.89 7.35
C VAL A 54 9.42 22.33 7.57
N GLU A 55 10.38 21.40 7.44
CA GLU A 55 11.80 21.66 7.63
C GLU A 55 12.56 21.69 6.31
N ASN A 56 13.61 22.52 6.25
CA ASN A 56 14.52 22.51 5.13
C ASN A 56 15.36 21.23 5.15
N ILE A 57 15.08 20.34 4.21
CA ILE A 57 15.91 19.16 3.96
C ILE A 57 17.27 19.55 3.38
N ASN A 58 18.32 18.81 3.73
CA ASN A 58 19.66 19.08 3.23
C ASN A 58 19.83 18.73 1.73
N ALA A 59 20.88 19.25 1.09
CA ALA A 59 21.13 19.07 -0.34
C ALA A 59 21.22 17.59 -0.78
N ARG A 60 21.66 16.69 0.11
CA ARG A 60 21.73 15.24 -0.18
C ARG A 60 20.32 14.65 -0.27
N ALA A 61 19.44 14.99 0.66
CA ALA A 61 18.04 14.57 0.65
C ALA A 61 17.30 15.12 -0.57
N VAL A 62 17.52 16.40 -0.92
CA VAL A 62 16.95 17.01 -2.14
C VAL A 62 17.37 16.21 -3.38
N LYS A 63 18.66 15.91 -3.51
CA LYS A 63 19.17 15.12 -4.65
C LYS A 63 18.56 13.72 -4.70
N TYR A 64 18.44 13.07 -3.54
CA TYR A 64 17.86 11.73 -3.43
C TYR A 64 16.39 11.72 -3.86
N TYR A 65 15.56 12.63 -3.33
CA TYR A 65 14.14 12.67 -3.67
C TYR A 65 13.92 13.00 -5.14
N LYS A 66 14.64 13.98 -5.71
CA LYS A 66 14.54 14.29 -7.15
C LYS A 66 14.91 13.09 -8.01
N ALA A 67 16.05 12.45 -7.74
CA ALA A 67 16.49 11.29 -8.52
C ALA A 67 15.51 10.11 -8.40
N SER A 68 14.98 9.84 -7.20
CA SER A 68 14.01 8.77 -6.97
C SER A 68 12.69 9.02 -7.71
N LEU A 69 12.18 10.26 -7.67
CA LEU A 69 10.95 10.65 -8.35
C LEU A 69 11.09 10.59 -9.88
N GLU A 70 12.20 11.10 -10.41
CA GLU A 70 12.47 11.08 -11.85
C GLU A 70 12.67 9.64 -12.36
N GLN A 71 13.51 8.84 -11.69
CA GLN A 71 13.84 7.49 -12.13
C GLN A 71 12.66 6.51 -12.03
N ASN A 72 11.91 6.56 -10.93
CA ASN A 72 10.86 5.56 -10.67
C ASN A 72 9.49 5.97 -11.21
N TRP A 73 9.25 7.28 -11.39
CA TRP A 73 7.94 7.82 -11.70
C TRP A 73 7.92 8.81 -12.87
N GLY A 74 9.09 9.22 -13.40
CA GLY A 74 9.17 10.28 -14.41
C GLY A 74 8.77 11.67 -13.88
N VAL A 75 8.73 11.84 -12.55
CA VAL A 75 8.22 13.05 -11.91
C VAL A 75 9.36 14.06 -11.73
N THR A 76 9.28 15.20 -12.42
CA THR A 76 10.29 16.27 -12.35
C THR A 76 9.77 17.57 -11.74
N GLY A 77 8.47 17.65 -11.46
CA GLY A 77 7.83 18.79 -10.82
C GLY A 77 6.46 18.46 -10.22
N ALA A 78 5.78 19.52 -9.77
CA ALA A 78 4.49 19.41 -9.09
C ALA A 78 3.39 18.84 -9.99
N GLN A 79 3.37 19.19 -11.28
CA GLN A 79 2.31 18.73 -12.19
C GLN A 79 2.34 17.21 -12.38
N GLU A 80 3.52 16.64 -12.67
CA GLU A 80 3.69 15.21 -12.85
C GLU A 80 3.44 14.46 -11.53
N ALA A 81 3.80 15.05 -10.39
CA ALA A 81 3.51 14.46 -9.08
C ALA A 81 1.99 14.29 -8.88
N HIS A 82 1.19 15.31 -9.21
CA HIS A 82 -0.27 15.22 -9.13
C HIS A 82 -0.84 14.17 -10.08
N GLN A 83 -0.37 14.13 -11.33
CA GLN A 83 -0.83 13.14 -12.31
C GLN A 83 -0.61 11.71 -11.85
N VAL A 84 0.57 11.42 -11.28
CA VAL A 84 0.87 10.08 -10.74
C VAL A 84 0.01 9.76 -9.51
N ILE A 85 -0.17 10.73 -8.61
CA ILE A 85 -1.02 10.57 -7.41
C ILE A 85 -2.47 10.27 -7.81
N ASP A 86 -3.02 11.03 -8.75
CA ASP A 86 -4.39 10.86 -9.24
C ASP A 86 -4.54 9.49 -9.93
N ALA A 87 -3.60 9.08 -10.78
CA ALA A 87 -3.63 7.76 -11.41
C ALA A 87 -3.61 6.59 -10.40
N LEU A 88 -2.84 6.73 -9.30
CA LEU A 88 -2.82 5.74 -8.22
C LEU A 88 -4.13 5.75 -7.41
N LEU A 89 -4.73 6.93 -7.19
CA LEU A 89 -6.05 7.08 -6.54
C LEU A 89 -7.20 6.55 -7.39
N GLU A 90 -7.14 6.66 -8.71
CA GLU A 90 -8.12 6.08 -9.63
C GLU A 90 -8.05 4.55 -9.62
N GLY A 91 -6.83 4.00 -9.59
CA GLY A 91 -6.61 2.58 -9.33
C GLY A 91 -6.77 1.67 -10.52
N ASN A 92 -6.01 1.89 -11.58
CA ASN A 92 -6.05 1.01 -12.74
C ASN A 92 -4.96 -0.08 -12.72
N GLN A 93 -3.92 0.05 -11.90
CA GLN A 93 -2.75 -0.85 -11.95
C GLN A 93 -3.01 -2.20 -11.26
N HIS A 94 -3.82 -2.24 -10.20
CA HIS A 94 -4.15 -3.48 -9.49
C HIS A 94 -5.14 -4.39 -10.25
N VAL A 95 -5.99 -3.84 -11.14
CA VAL A 95 -7.14 -4.55 -11.74
C VAL A 95 -6.75 -5.85 -12.45
N GLU A 96 -5.68 -5.80 -13.26
CA GLU A 96 -5.21 -6.99 -13.95
C GLU A 96 -4.66 -8.03 -12.96
N ASN A 97 -3.94 -7.60 -11.93
CA ASN A 97 -3.43 -8.52 -10.90
C ASN A 97 -4.57 -9.19 -10.14
N ASP A 98 -5.63 -8.45 -9.84
CA ASP A 98 -6.79 -8.96 -9.11
C ASP A 98 -7.57 -10.02 -9.91
N LEU A 99 -7.52 -9.96 -11.24
CA LEU A 99 -8.06 -11.00 -12.12
C LEU A 99 -7.12 -12.22 -12.19
N LEU A 100 -5.83 -11.99 -12.44
CA LEU A 100 -4.89 -13.06 -12.78
C LEU A 100 -4.38 -13.83 -11.55
N LEU A 101 -4.20 -13.15 -10.42
CA LEU A 101 -3.54 -13.73 -9.26
C LEU A 101 -4.35 -14.88 -8.63
N PRO A 102 -5.69 -14.80 -8.45
CA PRO A 102 -6.48 -15.92 -7.95
C PRO A 102 -6.40 -17.15 -8.88
N LEU A 103 -6.41 -16.93 -10.20
CA LEU A 103 -6.28 -18.00 -11.19
C LEU A 103 -4.92 -18.69 -11.09
N ALA A 104 -3.84 -17.91 -10.99
CA ALA A 104 -2.49 -18.43 -10.86
C ALA A 104 -2.30 -19.14 -9.51
N TYR A 105 -2.89 -18.60 -8.44
CA TYR A 105 -2.83 -19.19 -7.11
C TYR A 105 -3.54 -20.54 -7.03
N ALA A 106 -4.65 -20.71 -7.75
CA ALA A 106 -5.40 -21.96 -7.79
C ALA A 106 -4.60 -23.15 -8.36
N VAL A 107 -3.60 -22.88 -9.20
CA VAL A 107 -2.75 -23.93 -9.80
C VAL A 107 -1.39 -24.08 -9.12
N LYS A 108 -1.11 -23.30 -8.06
CA LYS A 108 0.22 -23.24 -7.45
C LYS A 108 0.71 -24.58 -6.89
N ASP A 109 -0.20 -25.44 -6.42
CA ASP A 109 0.12 -26.73 -5.80
C ASP A 109 -0.21 -27.93 -6.71
N ILE A 110 -0.63 -27.68 -7.95
CA ILE A 110 -0.95 -28.74 -8.92
C ILE A 110 0.33 -29.52 -9.29
N SER A 111 0.18 -30.82 -9.52
CA SER A 111 1.30 -31.70 -9.89
C SER A 111 1.87 -31.32 -11.27
N GLU A 112 3.16 -31.53 -11.51
CA GLU A 112 3.81 -31.19 -12.79
C GLU A 112 3.14 -31.87 -14.00
N ASN A 113 2.55 -33.07 -13.81
CA ASN A 113 1.90 -33.81 -14.89
C ASN A 113 0.54 -33.20 -15.30
N GLU A 114 -0.12 -32.49 -14.40
CA GLU A 114 -1.45 -31.89 -14.62
C GLU A 114 -1.35 -30.38 -14.87
N LEU A 115 -0.23 -29.75 -14.50
CA LEU A 115 -0.05 -28.30 -14.49
C LEU A 115 -0.34 -27.65 -15.84
N GLU A 116 0.19 -28.21 -16.93
CA GLU A 116 0.00 -27.62 -18.26
C GLU A 116 -1.47 -27.64 -18.68
N ALA A 117 -2.18 -28.74 -18.43
CA ALA A 117 -3.61 -28.84 -18.77
C ALA A 117 -4.45 -27.84 -17.95
N GLU A 118 -4.20 -27.74 -16.64
CA GLU A 118 -4.87 -26.76 -15.79
C GLU A 118 -4.54 -25.33 -16.22
N MET A 119 -3.29 -25.04 -16.57
CA MET A 119 -2.89 -23.71 -17.07
C MET A 119 -3.59 -23.36 -18.38
N GLU A 120 -3.63 -24.26 -19.36
CA GLU A 120 -4.30 -24.01 -20.64
C GLU A 120 -5.79 -23.73 -20.47
N GLU A 121 -6.48 -24.43 -19.56
CA GLU A 121 -7.88 -24.13 -19.25
C GLU A 121 -8.09 -22.69 -18.77
N ARG A 122 -7.25 -22.19 -17.85
CA ARG A 122 -7.34 -20.79 -17.38
C ARG A 122 -6.95 -19.81 -18.48
N ILE A 123 -6.01 -20.17 -19.34
CA ILE A 123 -5.56 -19.32 -20.44
C ILE A 123 -6.66 -19.16 -21.48
N GLU A 124 -7.39 -20.22 -21.83
CA GLU A 124 -8.54 -20.13 -22.71
C GLU A 124 -9.64 -19.23 -22.10
N PHE A 125 -9.92 -19.39 -20.80
CA PHE A 125 -10.82 -18.46 -20.10
C PHE A 125 -10.36 -17.00 -20.20
N LEU A 126 -9.07 -16.72 -20.01
CA LEU A 126 -8.51 -15.37 -20.12
C LEU A 126 -8.60 -14.83 -21.55
N LYS A 127 -8.33 -15.66 -22.56
CA LYS A 127 -8.47 -15.27 -23.97
C LYS A 127 -9.91 -14.86 -24.27
N ASP A 128 -10.89 -15.67 -23.88
CA ASP A 128 -12.30 -15.36 -24.07
C ASP A 128 -12.70 -14.07 -23.34
N PHE A 129 -12.26 -13.92 -22.09
CA PHE A 129 -12.53 -12.73 -21.28
C PHE A 129 -12.01 -11.45 -21.96
N PHE A 130 -10.73 -11.41 -22.35
CA PHE A 130 -10.11 -10.20 -22.91
C PHE A 130 -10.55 -9.90 -24.34
N VAL A 131 -10.80 -10.92 -25.18
CA VAL A 131 -11.33 -10.72 -26.54
C VAL A 131 -12.70 -10.05 -26.51
N VAL A 132 -13.59 -10.44 -25.57
CA VAL A 132 -14.90 -9.80 -25.39
C VAL A 132 -14.77 -8.33 -24.96
N GLN A 133 -13.71 -7.98 -24.23
CA GLN A 133 -13.41 -6.60 -23.85
C GLN A 133 -12.69 -5.80 -24.95
N GLY A 134 -12.39 -6.41 -26.10
CA GLY A 134 -11.64 -5.76 -27.19
C GLY A 134 -10.16 -5.53 -26.89
N VAL A 135 -9.59 -6.29 -25.95
CA VAL A 135 -8.19 -6.18 -25.50
C VAL A 135 -7.40 -7.39 -25.99
N ASP A 136 -6.14 -7.18 -26.37
CA ASP A 136 -5.24 -8.26 -26.78
C ASP A 136 -4.90 -9.18 -25.58
N PRO A 137 -5.26 -10.46 -25.61
CA PRO A 137 -5.07 -11.37 -24.47
C PRO A 137 -3.61 -11.78 -24.24
N ARG A 138 -2.69 -11.54 -25.20
CA ARG A 138 -1.30 -12.02 -25.11
C ARG A 138 -0.56 -11.50 -23.88
N GLY A 139 -0.82 -10.25 -23.49
CA GLY A 139 -0.23 -9.66 -22.29
C GLY A 139 -0.67 -10.38 -21.01
N ALA A 140 -1.98 -10.61 -20.89
CA ALA A 140 -2.59 -11.31 -19.76
C ALA A 140 -2.12 -12.77 -19.67
N GLU A 141 -2.04 -13.49 -20.81
CA GLU A 141 -1.49 -14.84 -20.85
C GLU A 141 -0.04 -14.88 -20.36
N HIS A 142 0.81 -13.99 -20.89
CA HIS A 142 2.21 -13.92 -20.50
C HIS A 142 2.36 -13.69 -19.00
N LYS A 143 1.59 -12.73 -18.46
CA LYS A 143 1.59 -12.38 -17.05
C LYS A 143 1.03 -13.51 -16.18
N PHE A 144 -0.03 -14.20 -16.60
CA PHE A 144 -0.55 -15.38 -15.90
C PHE A 144 0.50 -16.48 -15.77
N ARG A 145 1.13 -16.89 -16.88
CA ARG A 145 2.20 -17.91 -16.86
C ARG A 145 3.35 -17.47 -15.97
N TYR A 146 3.70 -16.19 -16.02
CA TYR A 146 4.71 -15.61 -15.15
C TYR A 146 4.33 -15.73 -13.66
N LEU A 147 3.10 -15.38 -13.27
CA LEU A 147 2.63 -15.49 -11.89
C LEU A 147 2.65 -16.93 -11.39
N VAL A 148 2.26 -17.92 -12.22
CA VAL A 148 2.33 -19.35 -11.87
C VAL A 148 3.79 -19.76 -11.60
N ARG A 149 4.72 -19.37 -12.47
CA ARG A 149 6.16 -19.63 -12.26
C ARG A 149 6.69 -18.99 -10.98
N MET A 150 6.32 -17.72 -10.73
CA MET A 150 6.70 -16.99 -9.52
C MET A 150 6.21 -17.73 -8.27
N LEU A 151 4.92 -18.08 -8.20
CA LEU A 151 4.29 -18.75 -7.05
C LEU A 151 4.92 -20.12 -6.73
N ARG A 152 5.44 -20.80 -7.75
CA ARG A 152 6.10 -22.11 -7.62
C ARG A 152 7.62 -22.01 -7.42
N SER A 153 8.19 -20.81 -7.43
CA SER A 153 9.62 -20.61 -7.27
C SER A 153 10.07 -20.75 -5.82
N GLU A 154 11.31 -21.21 -5.61
CA GLU A 154 11.92 -21.23 -4.27
C GLU A 154 12.02 -19.84 -3.63
N ASN A 155 12.22 -18.80 -4.45
CA ASN A 155 12.34 -17.42 -3.97
C ASN A 155 11.03 -16.95 -3.33
N PHE A 156 9.90 -17.25 -3.97
CA PHE A 156 8.59 -16.96 -3.40
C PHE A 156 8.33 -17.78 -2.13
N ALA A 157 8.64 -19.08 -2.15
CA ALA A 157 8.47 -19.96 -0.98
C ALA A 157 9.24 -19.46 0.25
N LYS A 158 10.44 -18.88 0.08
CA LYS A 158 11.27 -18.32 1.15
C LYS A 158 10.76 -16.98 1.71
N ALA A 159 9.86 -16.29 1.00
CA ALA A 159 9.44 -14.94 1.35
C ALA A 159 8.35 -14.87 2.45
N ALA A 160 7.86 -16.02 2.94
CA ALA A 160 6.84 -16.12 3.98
C ALA A 160 5.58 -15.28 3.68
N ALA A 161 4.97 -15.54 2.52
CA ALA A 161 3.82 -14.80 2.04
C ALA A 161 2.63 -14.84 3.04
N PRO A 162 1.95 -13.71 3.28
CA PRO A 162 0.67 -13.71 3.96
C PRO A 162 -0.40 -14.41 3.08
N ALA A 163 -1.57 -14.66 3.67
CA ALA A 163 -2.72 -15.17 2.94
C ALA A 163 -3.01 -14.31 1.70
N LEU A 164 -3.54 -14.96 0.65
CA LEU A 164 -3.88 -14.27 -0.60
C LEU A 164 -4.99 -13.23 -0.32
N PRO A 165 -4.78 -11.94 -0.65
CA PRO A 165 -5.77 -10.90 -0.43
C PRO A 165 -6.82 -10.94 -1.54
N ALA A 166 -8.01 -10.42 -1.23
CA ALA A 166 -9.08 -10.27 -2.24
C ALA A 166 -8.71 -9.26 -3.35
N THR A 167 -7.77 -8.35 -3.08
CA THR A 167 -7.31 -7.32 -4.00
C THR A 167 -5.87 -6.90 -3.68
N THR A 168 -5.13 -6.48 -4.69
CA THR A 168 -3.80 -5.85 -4.58
C THR A 168 -3.87 -4.33 -4.51
N ARG A 169 -5.07 -3.73 -4.37
CA ARG A 169 -5.32 -2.28 -4.35
C ARG A 169 -4.43 -1.47 -3.41
N ALA A 170 -4.03 -2.01 -2.26
CA ALA A 170 -3.18 -1.27 -1.31
C ALA A 170 -1.78 -0.98 -1.89
N TRP A 171 -1.32 -1.77 -2.85
CA TRP A 171 -0.09 -1.51 -3.61
C TRP A 171 -0.11 -0.16 -4.34
N ASP A 172 -1.26 0.18 -4.92
CA ASP A 172 -1.44 1.46 -5.60
C ASP A 172 -1.54 2.59 -4.58
N ILE A 173 -2.42 2.43 -3.58
CA ILE A 173 -2.73 3.48 -2.62
C ILE A 173 -1.50 3.85 -1.80
N ILE A 174 -0.79 2.88 -1.22
CA ILE A 174 0.35 3.16 -0.35
C ILE A 174 1.50 3.84 -1.11
N ARG A 175 1.68 3.55 -2.42
CA ARG A 175 2.70 4.20 -3.24
C ARG A 175 2.44 5.68 -3.49
N ILE A 176 1.23 6.17 -3.27
CA ILE A 176 0.96 7.62 -3.26
C ILE A 176 1.91 8.33 -2.29
N HIS A 177 2.24 7.72 -1.13
CA HIS A 177 3.15 8.33 -0.16
C HIS A 177 4.59 8.38 -0.69
N SER A 178 5.02 7.44 -1.53
CA SER A 178 6.36 7.46 -2.12
C SER A 178 6.54 8.66 -3.08
N VAL A 179 5.46 9.11 -3.71
CA VAL A 179 5.46 10.27 -4.62
C VAL A 179 5.14 11.55 -3.86
N GLY A 180 3.95 11.62 -3.26
CA GLY A 180 3.46 12.82 -2.58
C GLY A 180 4.28 13.20 -1.36
N GLY A 181 4.78 12.21 -0.60
CA GLY A 181 5.66 12.49 0.55
C GLY A 181 6.97 13.14 0.12
N ALA A 182 7.64 12.58 -0.89
CA ALA A 182 8.87 13.15 -1.44
C ALA A 182 8.64 14.52 -2.10
N ALA A 183 7.55 14.68 -2.85
CA ALA A 183 7.16 15.96 -3.46
C ALA A 183 6.88 17.04 -2.39
N THR A 184 6.31 16.66 -1.25
CA THR A 184 6.08 17.56 -0.11
C THR A 184 7.39 18.02 0.51
N GLU A 185 8.34 17.10 0.72
CA GLU A 185 9.68 17.44 1.23
C GLU A 185 10.48 18.33 0.28
N LEU A 186 10.20 18.27 -1.02
CA LEU A 186 10.78 19.14 -2.05
C LEU A 186 10.06 20.49 -2.18
N GLY A 187 8.95 20.70 -1.46
CA GLY A 187 8.12 21.91 -1.55
C GLY A 187 7.32 22.02 -2.85
N TRP A 188 7.13 20.91 -3.58
CA TRP A 188 6.30 20.87 -4.79
C TRP A 188 4.82 20.73 -4.48
N ILE A 189 4.51 20.07 -3.36
CA ILE A 189 3.17 19.91 -2.79
C ILE A 189 3.22 20.54 -1.40
N SER A 190 2.19 21.30 -1.03
CA SER A 190 2.14 21.89 0.32
C SER A 190 1.83 20.82 1.38
N PRO A 191 2.29 20.96 2.64
CA PRO A 191 1.91 20.05 3.71
C PRO A 191 0.39 19.92 3.86
N GLU A 192 -0.35 21.01 3.76
CA GLU A 192 -1.82 21.04 3.85
C GLU A 192 -2.49 20.24 2.72
N GLU A 193 -1.96 20.36 1.50
CA GLU A 193 -2.44 19.60 0.35
C GLU A 193 -2.14 18.11 0.49
N PHE A 194 -0.96 17.73 0.98
CA PHE A 194 -0.63 16.33 1.22
C PHE A 194 -1.52 15.69 2.31
N LEU A 195 -2.00 16.49 3.28
CA LEU A 195 -3.01 16.01 4.25
C LEU A 195 -4.34 15.71 3.56
N GLN A 196 -4.78 16.51 2.60
CA GLN A 196 -5.99 16.23 1.82
C GLN A 196 -5.83 14.98 0.93
N ILE A 197 -4.64 14.78 0.35
CA ILE A 197 -4.30 13.55 -0.38
C ILE A 197 -4.33 12.35 0.56
N SER A 198 -3.81 12.52 1.78
CA SER A 198 -3.82 11.48 2.82
C SER A 198 -5.24 11.10 3.23
N ASP A 199 -6.16 12.06 3.33
CA ASP A 199 -7.58 11.78 3.58
C ASP A 199 -8.20 10.90 2.48
N LYS A 200 -7.93 11.23 1.21
CA LYS A 200 -8.39 10.42 0.07
C LYS A 200 -7.80 9.01 0.10
N ALA A 201 -6.50 8.88 0.42
CA ALA A 201 -5.83 7.60 0.52
C ALA A 201 -6.40 6.73 1.66
N VAL A 202 -6.62 7.30 2.85
CA VAL A 202 -7.24 6.60 3.98
C VAL A 202 -8.66 6.16 3.64
N ALA A 203 -9.47 7.05 3.07
CA ALA A 203 -10.83 6.71 2.64
C ALA A 203 -10.85 5.58 1.60
N ALA A 204 -9.89 5.59 0.66
CA ALA A 204 -9.71 4.52 -0.29
C ALA A 204 -9.32 3.20 0.39
N LEU A 205 -8.38 3.20 1.35
CA LEU A 205 -8.04 1.98 2.10
C LEU A 205 -9.24 1.44 2.88
N GLN A 206 -9.97 2.30 3.58
CA GLN A 206 -11.16 1.92 4.34
C GLN A 206 -12.24 1.31 3.46
N ARG A 207 -12.39 1.77 2.21
CA ARG A 207 -13.36 1.20 1.27
C ARG A 207 -13.06 -0.25 0.88
N TYR A 208 -11.78 -0.64 0.78
CA TYR A 208 -11.38 -1.95 0.25
C TYR A 208 -10.96 -2.96 1.33
N PHE A 209 -10.60 -2.48 2.53
CA PHE A 209 -9.96 -3.30 3.55
C PHE A 209 -10.65 -3.15 4.90
N VAL A 210 -10.80 -4.26 5.63
CA VAL A 210 -11.41 -4.29 6.96
C VAL A 210 -10.37 -3.97 8.05
N SER A 211 -9.10 -4.28 7.80
CA SER A 211 -8.02 -4.11 8.79
C SER A 211 -6.71 -3.67 8.17
N TRP A 212 -5.78 -3.18 9.01
CA TRP A 212 -4.41 -2.93 8.60
C TRP A 212 -3.67 -4.20 8.16
N ALA A 213 -4.07 -5.38 8.67
CA ALA A 213 -3.50 -6.64 8.23
C ALA A 213 -3.88 -6.95 6.77
N ASP A 214 -5.12 -6.65 6.36
CA ASP A 214 -5.55 -6.81 4.97
C ASP A 214 -4.83 -5.83 4.04
N VAL A 215 -4.64 -4.57 4.49
CA VAL A 215 -3.84 -3.56 3.80
C VAL A 215 -2.40 -4.06 3.60
N ALA A 216 -1.78 -4.59 4.66
CA ALA A 216 -0.41 -5.10 4.62
C ALA A 216 -0.28 -6.28 3.66
N ALA A 217 -1.22 -7.23 3.69
CA ALA A 217 -1.23 -8.38 2.78
C ALA A 217 -1.37 -7.92 1.32
N SER A 218 -2.34 -7.03 1.05
CA SER A 218 -2.56 -6.45 -0.27
C SER A 218 -1.32 -5.76 -0.83
N PHE A 219 -0.67 -4.92 -0.01
CA PHE A 219 0.58 -4.24 -0.38
C PHE A 219 1.73 -5.22 -0.61
N TRP A 220 1.89 -6.20 0.27
CA TRP A 220 2.95 -7.21 0.18
C TRP A 220 2.86 -7.97 -1.14
N TRP A 221 1.66 -8.41 -1.52
CA TRP A 221 1.44 -9.15 -2.77
C TRP A 221 1.73 -8.30 -4.01
N GLY A 222 1.27 -7.05 -4.05
CA GLY A 222 1.60 -6.16 -5.17
C GLY A 222 3.10 -5.88 -5.27
N ARG A 223 3.79 -5.68 -4.13
CA ARG A 223 5.26 -5.51 -4.10
C ARG A 223 5.98 -6.77 -4.55
N MET A 224 5.52 -7.96 -4.14
CA MET A 224 6.12 -9.24 -4.50
C MET A 224 6.03 -9.49 -6.01
N ILE A 225 4.87 -9.23 -6.62
CA ILE A 225 4.69 -9.34 -8.07
C ILE A 225 5.67 -8.42 -8.80
N TRP A 226 5.80 -7.16 -8.36
CA TRP A 226 6.75 -6.21 -8.95
C TRP A 226 8.20 -6.65 -8.76
N ALA A 227 8.57 -7.07 -7.54
CA ALA A 227 9.94 -7.48 -7.23
C ALA A 227 10.34 -8.70 -8.06
N SER A 228 9.44 -9.66 -8.23
CA SER A 228 9.72 -10.87 -8.99
C SER A 228 9.95 -10.60 -10.48
N ASP A 229 9.53 -9.44 -11.01
CA ASP A 229 9.57 -9.12 -12.44
C ASP A 229 10.93 -8.52 -12.84
N GLY A 230 11.59 -7.84 -11.90
CA GLY A 230 12.83 -7.10 -12.19
C GLY A 230 13.95 -7.21 -11.16
N GLU A 231 13.70 -7.74 -9.95
CA GLU A 231 14.72 -7.80 -8.91
C GLU A 231 15.55 -9.09 -9.02
N PRO A 232 16.89 -8.99 -9.06
CA PRO A 232 17.76 -10.16 -9.09
C PRO A 232 17.71 -10.96 -7.79
N ASP A 233 17.42 -10.31 -6.65
CA ASP A 233 17.24 -10.93 -5.34
C ASP A 233 15.91 -10.49 -4.71
N VAL A 234 14.84 -11.19 -5.09
CA VAL A 234 13.47 -10.96 -4.60
C VAL A 234 13.40 -11.09 -3.07
N ALA A 235 14.12 -12.05 -2.49
CA ALA A 235 14.08 -12.29 -1.06
C ALA A 235 14.67 -11.09 -0.29
N ALA A 236 15.80 -10.56 -0.75
CA ALA A 236 16.38 -9.33 -0.19
C ALA A 236 15.45 -8.12 -0.41
N ALA A 237 14.90 -7.95 -1.61
CA ALA A 237 13.98 -6.85 -1.92
C ALA A 237 12.71 -6.86 -1.06
N MET A 238 12.20 -8.04 -0.72
CA MET A 238 11.02 -8.20 0.13
C MET A 238 11.34 -8.16 1.62
N LYS A 239 12.54 -8.55 2.05
CA LYS A 239 12.91 -8.66 3.47
C LYS A 239 12.64 -7.37 4.25
N ASP A 240 13.12 -6.24 3.74
CA ASP A 240 12.96 -4.94 4.43
C ASP A 240 11.49 -4.52 4.52
N GLN A 241 10.71 -4.82 3.47
CA GLN A 241 9.28 -4.51 3.43
C GLN A 241 8.50 -5.42 4.39
N SER A 242 8.75 -6.73 4.36
CA SER A 242 8.16 -7.70 5.29
C SER A 242 8.47 -7.37 6.74
N GLN A 243 9.72 -7.00 7.04
CA GLN A 243 10.10 -6.56 8.38
C GLN A 243 9.33 -5.30 8.79
N ARG A 244 9.25 -4.29 7.92
CA ARG A 244 8.53 -3.05 8.21
C ARG A 244 7.04 -3.27 8.43
N LEU A 245 6.39 -4.10 7.60
CA LEU A 245 4.98 -4.47 7.79
C LEU A 245 4.77 -5.23 9.11
N THR A 246 5.66 -6.17 9.44
CA THR A 246 5.62 -6.89 10.72
C THR A 246 5.71 -5.93 11.90
N GLU A 247 6.63 -4.97 11.83
CA GLU A 247 6.78 -3.95 12.87
C GLU A 247 5.53 -3.07 13.00
N LEU A 248 4.93 -2.65 11.88
CA LEU A 248 3.69 -1.89 11.89
C LEU A 248 2.53 -2.69 12.49
N LEU A 249 2.44 -3.99 12.24
CA LEU A 249 1.33 -4.83 12.71
C LEU A 249 1.50 -5.36 14.13
N ALA A 250 2.72 -5.41 14.68
CA ALA A 250 2.99 -6.09 15.94
C ALA A 250 3.60 -5.22 17.04
N HIS A 251 4.25 -4.11 16.71
CA HIS A 251 4.86 -3.26 17.75
C HIS A 251 3.78 -2.54 18.56
N SER A 252 3.82 -2.61 19.88
CA SER A 252 2.79 -2.05 20.77
C SER A 252 2.53 -0.55 20.55
N ASP A 253 3.59 0.21 20.25
CA ASP A 253 3.49 1.64 19.96
C ASP A 253 3.20 1.96 18.49
N SER A 254 3.06 0.98 17.62
CA SER A 254 2.74 1.24 16.22
C SER A 254 1.37 1.93 16.09
N PRO A 255 1.24 2.94 15.21
CA PRO A 255 -0.06 3.54 14.91
C PRO A 255 -1.06 2.53 14.36
N TRP A 256 -0.62 1.51 13.62
CA TRP A 256 -1.51 0.47 13.07
C TRP A 256 -1.99 -0.54 14.14
N VAL A 257 -1.29 -0.63 15.28
CA VAL A 257 -1.73 -1.43 16.44
C VAL A 257 -2.65 -0.62 17.33
N ARG A 258 -2.27 0.62 17.63
CA ARG A 258 -3.02 1.48 18.57
C ARG A 258 -4.30 2.05 17.99
N VAL A 259 -4.36 2.24 16.66
CA VAL A 259 -5.53 2.79 15.97
C VAL A 259 -5.95 1.88 14.83
N PRO A 260 -7.14 1.22 14.92
CA PRO A 260 -7.64 0.39 13.83
C PRO A 260 -7.98 1.23 12.59
N LEU A 261 -7.92 0.58 11.42
CA LEU A 261 -8.22 1.21 10.13
C LEU A 261 -9.62 1.84 10.11
N HIS A 262 -10.59 1.13 10.67
CA HIS A 262 -11.95 1.61 10.89
C HIS A 262 -12.19 1.95 12.35
N ASP A 263 -13.09 2.89 12.62
CA ASP A 263 -13.66 2.95 13.94
C ASP A 263 -14.60 1.76 14.13
N ILE A 264 -14.31 0.96 15.16
CA ILE A 264 -15.23 -0.08 15.59
C ILE A 264 -16.41 0.65 16.22
N VAL A 265 -17.43 0.94 15.42
CA VAL A 265 -18.75 1.23 15.94
C VAL A 265 -19.33 -0.14 16.26
N ALA A 266 -19.37 -0.49 17.55
CA ALA A 266 -20.24 -1.57 17.98
C ALA A 266 -21.67 -1.09 17.69
N GLU A 267 -22.24 -1.47 16.54
CA GLU A 267 -23.68 -1.44 16.42
C GLU A 267 -24.21 -2.37 17.50
N GLU A 268 -25.01 -1.82 18.43
CA GLU A 268 -25.71 -2.66 19.39
C GLU A 268 -26.48 -3.72 18.61
N PRO A 269 -26.31 -5.02 18.91
CA PRO A 269 -27.00 -6.07 18.19
C PRO A 269 -28.50 -5.90 18.45
N PHE A 270 -29.22 -5.45 17.42
CA PHE A 270 -30.68 -5.43 17.33
C PHE A 270 -31.40 -5.07 18.63
N SER A 271 -31.71 -3.79 18.84
CA SER A 271 -32.74 -3.40 19.81
C SER A 271 -34.02 -4.17 19.48
N SER A 272 -34.26 -5.22 20.26
CA SER A 272 -35.52 -5.91 20.54
C SER A 272 -36.62 -5.82 19.48
N LEU A 273 -36.99 -6.98 18.95
CA LEU A 273 -38.31 -7.28 18.37
C LEU A 273 -39.45 -7.12 19.43
N ASP A 274 -39.47 -6.01 20.16
CA ASP A 274 -40.54 -5.61 21.08
C ASP A 274 -41.54 -4.76 20.29
N GLY A 275 -42.26 -5.39 19.36
CA GLY A 275 -43.21 -4.67 18.50
C GLY A 275 -44.20 -5.52 17.72
N LEU A 276 -44.36 -6.80 18.05
CA LEU A 276 -45.43 -7.63 17.49
C LEU A 276 -46.25 -8.24 18.62
N HIS A 277 -47.19 -7.42 19.13
CA HIS A 277 -48.41 -7.88 19.79
C HIS A 277 -49.60 -7.54 18.90
#